data_AF-A0A7C7A6U6-F1
#
_entry.id   AF-A0A7C7A6U6-F1
#
_cell.length_a   1.000
_cell.length_b   1.000
_cell.length_c   1.000
_cell.angle_alpha   90.00
_cell.angle_beta   90.00
_cell.angle_gamma   90.00
#
_symmetry.space_group_name_H-M   'P 1'
#
loop_
_entity.id
_entity.type
_entity.pdbx_description
1 polymer ?
#
loop_
_entity_poly.entity_id
_entity_poly.type
_entity_poly.pdbx_seq_one_letter_code
_entity_poly.pdbx_strand_id
1 'polypeptide(L)' 'MATAIILILIGLFAVICTLLKPTFYWEHRKALILRKLLGDRITTIFYLVLGILLIGLGIANLLGLVSL' A
#
# COMPACT_ATOMS: atom_id res chain seq x y z
N MET A 1 -11.67 -11.53 -11.66
CA MET A 1 -10.27 -11.87 -12.04
C MET A 1 -9.43 -10.62 -12.34
N ALA A 2 -9.82 -9.77 -13.30
CA ALA A 2 -9.06 -8.54 -13.62
C ALA A 2 -8.93 -7.57 -12.42
N THR A 3 -9.97 -7.43 -11.60
CA THR A 3 -9.99 -6.62 -10.37
C THR A 3 -8.96 -7.09 -9.33
N ALA A 4 -8.82 -8.41 -9.15
CA ALA A 4 -7.84 -9.01 -8.25
C ALA A 4 -6.39 -8.72 -8.68
N ILE A 5 -6.10 -8.81 -9.99
CA ILE A 5 -4.79 -8.50 -10.54
C ILE A 5 -4.44 -7.01 -10.32
N ILE A 6 -5.42 -6.13 -10.53
CA ILE A 6 -5.25 -4.69 -10.28
C ILE A 6 -4.96 -4.42 -8.79
N LEU A 7 -5.68 -5.07 -7.88
CA LEU A 7 -5.44 -4.94 -6.44
C LEU A 7 -4.04 -5.40 -6.03
N ILE A 8 -3.57 -6.52 -6.58
CA ILE A 8 -2.20 -7.02 -6.34
C ILE A 8 -1.17 -6.01 -6.87
N LEU A 9 -1.35 -5.50 -8.09
CA LEU A 9 -0.44 -4.50 -8.68
C LEU A 9 -0.38 -3.22 -7.86
N ILE A 10 -1.54 -2.70 -7.41
CA ILE A 10 -1.61 -1.51 -6.56
C ILE A 10 -0.95 -1.77 -5.20
N GLY A 11 -1.20 -2.93 -4.60
CA GLY A 11 -0.58 -3.33 -3.34
C GLY A 11 0.94 -3.46 -3.45
N LEU A 12 1.42 -4.08 -4.54
CA LEU A 12 2.85 -4.21 -4.82
C LEU A 12 3.50 -2.84 -5.02
N PHE A 13 2.85 -1.97 -5.79
CA PHE A 13 3.28 -0.59 -5.99
C PHE A 13 3.35 0.17 -4.66
N ALA A 14 2.34 0.04 -3.81
CA ALA A 14 2.31 0.66 -2.49
C ALA A 14 3.46 0.16 -1.59
N VAL A 15 3.74 -1.14 -1.55
CA VAL A 15 4.87 -1.71 -0.79
C VAL A 15 6.20 -1.19 -1.32
N ILE A 16 6.39 -1.19 -2.64
CA ILE A 16 7.62 -0.71 -3.29
C ILE A 16 7.83 0.79 -3.02
N CYS A 17 6.80 1.62 -3.19
CA CYS A 17 6.86 3.05 -2.87
C CYS A 17 7.08 3.32 -1.36
N THR A 18 6.63 2.43 -0.49
CA THR A 18 6.88 2.54 0.96
C THR A 18 8.33 2.22 1.31
N LEU A 19 8.92 1.21 0.66
CA LEU A 19 10.31 0.77 0.91
C LEU A 19 11.34 1.70 0.27
N LEU A 20 11.15 2.05 -1.01
CA LEU A 20 12.09 2.91 -1.74
C LEU A 20 12.02 4.38 -1.31
N LYS A 21 10.96 4.74 -0.58
CA LYS A 21 10.64 6.12 -0.17
C LYS A 21 10.96 7.16 -1.25
N PRO A 22 10.49 6.98 -2.50
CA PRO A 22 10.83 7.92 -3.56
C PRO A 22 10.30 9.30 -3.19
N THR A 23 11.11 10.32 -3.41
CA THR A 23 10.84 11.72 -3.06
C THR A 23 9.49 12.19 -3.61
N PHE A 24 9.09 11.77 -4.82
CA PHE A 24 7.77 12.06 -5.38
C PHE A 24 6.58 11.56 -4.53
N TYR A 25 6.70 10.38 -3.91
CA TYR A 25 5.63 9.79 -3.09
C TYR A 25 5.66 10.32 -1.66
N TRP A 26 6.87 10.53 -1.11
CA TRP A 26 7.08 10.88 0.30
C TRP A 26 7.16 12.39 0.58
N GLU A 27 7.52 13.23 -0.39
CA GLU A 27 7.53 14.69 -0.26
C GLU A 27 6.21 15.34 -0.68
N HIS A 28 5.22 14.56 -1.11
CA HIS A 28 3.92 15.13 -1.41
C HIS A 28 3.29 15.70 -0.13
N ARG A 29 2.62 16.86 -0.22
CA ARG A 29 2.07 17.61 0.92
C ARG A 29 1.25 16.74 1.90
N LYS A 30 0.51 15.76 1.38
CA LYS A 30 -0.29 14.81 2.16
C LYS A 30 0.58 13.84 2.98
N ALA A 31 1.62 13.26 2.36
CA ALA A 31 2.55 12.35 3.03
C ALA A 31 3.37 13.08 4.10
N LEU A 32 3.78 14.32 3.84
CA LEU A 32 4.46 15.19 4.82
C LEU A 32 3.58 15.51 6.04
N ILE A 33 2.30 15.81 5.83
CA ILE A 33 1.35 16.05 6.93
C ILE A 33 1.17 14.79 7.77
N LEU A 34 0.99 13.63 7.12
CA LEU A 34 0.85 12.35 7.83
C LEU A 34 2.11 12.02 8.64
N ARG A 35 3.30 12.22 8.05
CA ARG A 35 4.60 12.07 8.73
C ARG A 35 4.75 13.00 9.92
N LYS A 36 4.28 14.25 9.83
CA LYS A 36 4.33 15.20 10.94
C LYS A 36 3.38 14.82 12.08
N LEU A 37 2.23 14.23 11.77
CA LEU A 37 1.23 13.82 12.76
C LEU A 37 1.59 12.50 13.46
N LEU A 38 1.97 11.48 12.69
CA LEU A 38 2.19 10.13 13.20
C LEU A 38 3.68 9.80 13.43
N GLY A 39 4.59 10.56 12.81
CA GLY A 39 6.00 10.22 12.78
C GLY A 39 6.37 9.30 11.61
N ASP A 40 7.65 9.35 11.25
CA ASP A 40 8.21 8.71 10.06
C ASP A 40 8.11 7.18 10.08
N ARG A 41 8.42 6.58 11.23
CA ARG A 41 8.34 5.12 11.41
C ARG A 41 6.91 4.61 11.34
N ILE A 42 5.97 5.28 12.02
CA ILE A 42 4.56 4.87 12.04
C ILE A 42 3.95 5.00 10.66
N THR A 43 4.27 6.09 9.94
CA THR A 43 3.80 6.29 8.57
C THR A 43 4.33 5.18 7.64
N THR A 44 5.60 4.80 7.78
CA THR A 44 6.18 3.69 7.01
C THR A 44 5.44 2.38 7.30
N ILE A 45 5.25 2.02 8.58
CA ILE A 45 4.56 0.79 8.99
C ILE A 45 3.12 0.79 8.46
N PHE A 46 2.42 1.91 8.57
CA PHE A 46 1.04 2.04 8.12
C PHE A 46 0.90 1.73 6.63
N TYR A 47 1.69 2.37 5.77
CA TYR A 47 1.64 2.11 4.33
C TYR A 47 2.08 0.68 3.96
N LEU A 48 3.01 0.12 4.71
CA LEU A 48 3.50 -1.25 4.49
C LEU A 48 2.40 -2.27 4.82
N VAL A 49 1.71 -2.11 5.95
CA VAL A 49 0.55 -2.93 6.34
C VAL A 49 -0.58 -2.79 5.31
N LEU A 50 -0.85 -1.57 4.83
CA LEU A 50 -1.90 -1.30 3.85
C LEU A 50 -1.58 -1.99 2.50
N GLY A 51 -0.32 -1.94 2.06
CA GLY A 51 0.15 -2.65 0.87
C GLY A 51 0.04 -4.18 1.00
N ILE A 52 0.44 -4.74 2.15
CA ILE A 52 0.30 -6.18 2.43
C ILE A 52 -1.18 -6.60 2.43
N LEU A 53 -2.07 -5.82 3.04
CA LEU A 53 -3.51 -6.08 3.04
C LEU A 53 -4.09 -6.08 1.64
N LEU A 54 -3.72 -5.11 0.80
CA LEU A 54 -4.15 -5.04 -0.60
C LEU A 54 -3.71 -6.26 -1.41
N ILE A 55 -2.45 -6.70 -1.24
CA ILE A 55 -1.94 -7.92 -1.86
C ILE A 55 -2.71 -9.14 -1.35
N GLY A 56 -2.89 -9.26 -0.04
CA GLY A 56 -3.61 -10.37 0.59
C GLY A 56 -5.06 -10.48 0.13
N LEU A 57 -5.78 -9.36 0.05
CA LEU A 57 -7.15 -9.30 -0.48
C LEU A 57 -7.20 -9.66 -1.98
N GLY A 58 -6.23 -9.19 -2.76
CA GLY A 58 -6.12 -9.55 -4.17
C GLY A 58 -5.89 -11.05 -4.37
N ILE A 59 -5.00 -11.66 -3.57
CA ILE A 59 -4.75 -13.12 -3.60
C ILE A 59 -5.97 -13.90 -3.12
N ALA A 60 -6.63 -13.47 -2.03
CA ALA A 60 -7.83 -14.12 -1.52
C ALA A 60 -8.99 -14.09 -2.54
N ASN A 61 -9.13 -12.99 -3.29
CA ASN A 61 -10.10 -12.89 -4.39
C ASN A 61 -9.70 -13.82 -5.56
N LEU A 62 -8.40 -13.95 -5.86
CA LEU A 62 -7.90 -14.90 -6.86
C LEU A 62 -8.15 -16.37 -6.49
N LEU A 63 -8.04 -16.70 -5.20
CA LEU A 63 -8.33 -18.03 -4.66
C LEU A 63 -9.84 -18.30 -4.50
N GLY A 64 -10.70 -17.31 -4.77
CA GLY A 64 -12.15 -17.44 -4.62
C GLY A 64 -12.64 -17.45 -3.17
N LEU A 65 -11.78 -17.09 -2.21
CA LEU A 65 -12.12 -16.99 -0.78
C LEU A 65 -12.98 -15.74 -0.47
N VAL A 66 -12.88 -14.72 -1.32
CA VAL A 66 -13.58 -13.44 -1.18
C VAL A 66 -14.08 -13.00 -2.55
N SER A 67 -15.37 -12.69 -2.70
CA SER A 67 -15.89 -12.08 -3.93
C SER A 67 -16.01 -10.56 -3.74
N LEU A 68 -15.02 -9.83 -4.28
CA LEU A 68 -14.98 -8.36 -4.34
C LEU A 68 -15.19 -7.88 -5.78
#